data_AF-A0A7X7MXP8-F1
#
_entry.id   AF-A0A7X7MXP8-F1
#
_cell.length_a   1.000
_cell.length_b   1.000
_cell.length_c   1.000
_cell.angle_alpha   90.00
_cell.angle_beta   90.00
_cell.angle_gamma   90.00
#
_symmetry.space_group_name_H-M   'P 1'
#
loop_
_entity.id
_entity.type
_entity.pdbx_description
1 polymer ?
#
loop_
_entity_poly.entity_id
_entity_poly.type
_entity_poly.pdbx_seq_one_letter_code
_entity_poly.pdbx_strand_id
1 'polypeptide(L)'
;MTRTELLERIPNNPNLDDLAPSDFLLKYISKLITNLEFFVNKDISIGTITKSTTYHAHHELMQKIIGLPSAYTAVDGDHKVLAEFAREYSHMDESVELNDLAKEVIVDFLNLHNGLFVVDLSNQDSIELSLEPPLKEDTSCILGTGKITMIPVIFPYGELTFLLIEYD
;
A
#
# COMPACT_ATOMS: atom_id res chain seq x y z
N MET A 1 11.16 11.99 -2.31
CA MET A 1 10.47 12.48 -3.51
C MET A 1 9.82 13.81 -3.18
N THR A 2 10.01 14.84 -3.99
CA THR A 2 9.30 16.13 -3.87
C THR A 2 7.86 16.00 -4.38
N ARG A 3 7.00 16.97 -4.07
CA ARG A 3 5.62 16.99 -4.58
C ARG A 3 5.55 17.01 -6.11
N THR A 4 6.44 17.75 -6.76
CA THR A 4 6.52 17.80 -8.24
C THR A 4 6.92 16.45 -8.82
N GLU A 5 7.96 15.82 -8.27
CA GLU A 5 8.39 14.47 -8.68
C GLU A 5 7.26 13.45 -8.48
N LEU A 6 6.51 13.56 -7.38
CA LEU A 6 5.36 12.68 -7.14
C LEU A 6 4.31 12.82 -8.23
N LEU A 7 3.91 14.05 -8.59
CA LEU A 7 2.92 14.31 -9.63
C LEU A 7 3.35 13.76 -11.00
N GLU A 8 4.65 13.81 -11.32
CA GLU A 8 5.21 13.19 -12.54
C GLU A 8 5.11 11.66 -12.52
N ARG A 9 5.19 11.02 -11.34
CA ARG A 9 5.04 9.56 -11.19
C ARG A 9 3.58 9.11 -11.17
N ILE A 10 2.63 10.02 -10.96
CA ILE A 10 1.18 9.74 -10.95
C ILE A 10 0.43 10.57 -12.00
N PRO A 11 0.83 10.52 -13.29
CA PRO A 11 0.35 11.46 -14.32
C PRO A 11 -1.16 11.39 -14.59
N ASN A 12 -1.81 10.27 -14.22
CA ASN A 12 -3.26 10.09 -14.30
C ASN A 12 -4.03 10.85 -13.19
N ASN A 13 -3.32 11.42 -12.22
CA ASN A 13 -3.86 12.16 -11.09
C ASN A 13 -3.38 13.64 -11.09
N PRO A 14 -3.52 14.38 -12.22
CA PRO A 14 -3.00 15.75 -12.31
C PRO A 14 -3.65 16.69 -11.29
N ASN A 15 -4.85 16.36 -10.83
CA ASN A 15 -5.56 17.08 -9.79
C ASN A 15 -5.60 16.27 -8.48
N LEU A 16 -4.46 15.75 -8.02
CA LEU A 16 -4.40 15.13 -6.70
C LEU A 16 -4.97 16.05 -5.60
N ASP A 17 -4.92 17.37 -5.81
CA ASP A 17 -5.54 18.38 -4.94
C ASP A 17 -7.06 18.29 -4.83
N ASP A 18 -7.75 17.75 -5.84
CA ASP A 18 -9.20 17.49 -5.77
C ASP A 18 -9.50 16.40 -4.72
N LEU A 19 -8.53 15.54 -4.37
CA LEU A 19 -8.63 14.60 -3.25
C LEU A 19 -8.43 15.30 -1.89
N ALA A 20 -8.02 16.57 -1.87
CA ALA A 20 -7.57 17.30 -0.69
C ALA A 20 -6.67 16.41 0.21
N PRO A 21 -5.50 15.97 -0.32
CA PRO A 21 -4.69 14.96 0.34
C PRO A 21 -4.01 15.54 1.58
N SER A 22 -3.97 14.76 2.66
CA SER A 22 -3.15 15.09 3.82
C SER A 22 -1.66 14.96 3.47
N ASP A 23 -0.79 15.68 4.17
CA ASP A 23 0.66 15.48 4.05
C ASP A 23 1.05 14.02 4.35
N PHE A 24 0.32 13.38 5.26
CA PHE A 24 0.50 11.97 5.60
C PHE A 24 0.25 11.06 4.39
N LEU A 25 -0.86 11.26 3.67
CA LEU A 25 -1.19 10.51 2.45
C LEU A 25 -0.13 10.73 1.36
N LEU A 26 0.31 11.97 1.13
CA LEU A 26 1.32 12.27 0.10
C LEU A 26 2.65 11.57 0.39
N LYS A 27 3.08 11.60 1.66
CA LYS A 27 4.30 10.90 2.11
C LYS A 27 4.14 9.39 2.00
N TYR A 28 2.97 8.86 2.35
CA TYR A 28 2.68 7.44 2.24
C TYR A 28 2.79 6.96 0.79
N ILE A 29 2.11 7.63 -0.16
CA ILE A 29 2.19 7.29 -1.59
C ILE A 29 3.63 7.38 -2.09
N SER A 30 4.35 8.45 -1.74
CA SER A 30 5.75 8.63 -2.14
C SER A 30 6.64 7.49 -1.66
N LYS A 31 6.47 7.08 -0.40
CA LYS A 31 7.24 5.98 0.20
C LYS A 31 6.84 4.63 -0.39
N LEU A 32 5.55 4.43 -0.67
CA LEU A 32 5.03 3.21 -1.29
C LEU A 32 5.66 3.02 -2.68
N ILE A 33 5.59 4.03 -3.54
CA ILE A 33 6.22 4.01 -4.87
C ILE A 33 7.71 3.69 -4.76
N THR A 34 8.43 4.40 -3.89
CA THR A 34 9.88 4.20 -3.71
C THR A 34 10.21 2.78 -3.26
N ASN A 35 9.46 2.24 -2.28
CA ASN A 35 9.71 0.90 -1.76
C ASN A 35 9.33 -0.18 -2.77
N LEU A 36 8.25 0.00 -3.53
CA LEU A 36 7.87 -0.93 -4.59
C LEU A 36 8.96 -1.00 -5.68
N GLU A 37 9.46 0.15 -6.13
CA GLU A 37 10.54 0.20 -7.13
C GLU A 37 11.84 -0.45 -6.64
N PHE A 38 12.12 -0.32 -5.35
CA PHE A 38 13.36 -0.82 -4.76
C PHE A 38 13.31 -2.31 -4.38
N PHE A 39 12.18 -2.77 -3.82
CA PHE A 39 12.06 -4.11 -3.25
C PHE A 39 11.28 -5.09 -4.13
N VAL A 40 10.45 -4.61 -5.07
CA VAL A 40 9.55 -5.47 -5.84
C VAL A 40 9.83 -5.34 -7.33
N ASN A 41 9.43 -4.21 -7.93
CA ASN A 41 9.53 -3.99 -9.35
C ASN A 41 9.60 -2.50 -9.66
N LYS A 42 10.61 -2.10 -10.45
CA LYS A 42 10.77 -0.72 -10.92
C LYS A 42 9.80 -0.33 -12.03
N ASP A 43 9.31 -1.32 -12.79
CA ASP A 43 8.47 -1.16 -13.97
C ASP A 43 6.99 -1.14 -13.56
N ILE A 44 6.65 -0.19 -12.68
CA ILE A 44 5.29 0.05 -12.19
C ILE A 44 4.71 1.36 -12.73
N SER A 45 3.39 1.44 -12.75
CA SER A 45 2.66 2.70 -12.94
C SER A 45 1.52 2.84 -11.94
N ILE A 46 1.17 4.07 -11.60
CA ILE A 46 0.11 4.35 -10.63
C ILE A 46 -1.17 4.72 -11.39
N GLY A 47 -2.24 3.99 -11.08
CA GLY A 47 -3.58 4.22 -11.60
C GLY A 47 -4.23 5.48 -11.01
N THR A 48 -5.53 5.63 -11.25
CA THR A 48 -6.27 6.77 -10.69
C THR A 48 -6.55 6.53 -9.21
N ILE A 49 -6.01 7.39 -8.36
CA ILE A 49 -6.21 7.39 -6.92
C ILE A 49 -7.60 7.94 -6.64
N THR A 50 -8.38 7.19 -5.85
CA THR A 50 -9.76 7.56 -5.53
C THR A 50 -10.00 7.49 -4.02
N LYS A 51 -11.04 8.17 -3.56
CA LYS A 51 -11.50 8.10 -2.16
C LYS A 51 -12.90 7.50 -2.09
N SER A 52 -13.13 6.67 -1.10
CA SER A 52 -14.43 6.07 -0.79
C SER A 52 -14.64 6.02 0.72
N THR A 53 -15.89 5.85 1.14
CA THR A 53 -16.25 5.53 2.53
C THR A 53 -16.35 4.03 2.77
N THR A 54 -16.45 3.23 1.69
CA THR A 54 -16.51 1.78 1.76
C THR A 54 -15.64 1.12 0.69
N TYR A 55 -15.06 -0.02 1.02
CA TYR A 55 -14.33 -0.88 0.10
C TYR A 55 -14.59 -2.34 0.44
N HIS A 56 -14.84 -3.15 -0.58
CA HIS A 56 -15.05 -4.59 -0.43
C HIS A 56 -13.75 -5.31 -0.80
N ALA A 57 -12.97 -5.68 0.21
CA ALA A 57 -11.73 -6.40 0.01
C ALA A 57 -11.99 -7.89 -0.18
N HIS A 58 -11.24 -8.52 -1.08
CA HIS A 58 -11.34 -9.96 -1.34
C HIS A 58 -10.56 -10.76 -0.29
N HIS A 59 -9.52 -10.14 0.30
CA HIS A 59 -8.67 -10.73 1.34
C HIS A 59 -8.39 -9.68 2.42
N GLU A 60 -8.15 -10.15 3.65
CA GLU A 60 -7.78 -9.27 4.76
C GLU A 60 -6.25 -9.25 4.94
N LEU A 61 -5.54 -8.59 4.03
CA LEU A 61 -4.07 -8.42 4.11
C LEU A 61 -3.76 -7.01 4.61
N MET A 62 -3.62 -6.84 5.93
CA MET A 62 -3.71 -5.51 6.55
C MET A 62 -2.65 -5.28 7.62
N GLN A 63 -2.39 -4.00 7.90
CA GLN A 63 -1.61 -3.60 9.07
C GLN A 63 -2.01 -2.22 9.55
N LYS A 64 -2.05 -2.04 10.88
CA LYS A 64 -2.38 -0.77 11.50
C LYS A 64 -1.15 0.03 11.88
N ILE A 65 -1.26 1.34 11.67
CA ILE A 65 -0.35 2.39 12.12
C ILE A 65 -1.07 3.14 13.24
N ILE A 66 -0.51 3.10 14.44
CA ILE A 66 -1.07 3.64 15.68
C ILE A 66 -0.35 4.93 16.05
N GLY A 67 -1.11 6.00 16.28
CA GLY A 67 -0.60 7.31 16.68
C GLY A 67 -1.50 8.43 16.17
N LEU A 68 -0.96 9.64 16.03
CA LEU A 68 -1.65 10.79 15.46
C LEU A 68 -0.83 11.35 14.29
N PRO A 69 -1.27 11.16 13.04
CA PRO A 69 -2.50 10.46 12.62
C PRO A 69 -2.41 8.93 12.79
N SER A 70 -3.58 8.28 12.86
CA SER A 70 -3.69 6.82 12.84
C SER A 70 -4.24 6.35 11.49
N ALA A 71 -3.77 5.18 11.04
CA ALA A 71 -4.18 4.66 9.75
C ALA A 71 -4.22 3.13 9.73
N TYR A 72 -5.02 2.59 8.83
CA TYR A 72 -5.00 1.19 8.45
C TYR A 72 -4.53 1.11 7.01
N THR A 73 -3.65 0.17 6.75
CA THR A 73 -3.12 -0.11 5.42
C THR A 73 -3.54 -1.51 5.00
N ALA A 74 -3.82 -1.70 3.72
CA ALA A 74 -4.17 -3.01 3.20
C ALA A 74 -3.75 -3.16 1.74
N VAL A 75 -3.66 -4.41 1.28
CA VAL A 75 -3.41 -4.77 -0.10
C VAL A 75 -4.52 -5.70 -0.58
N ASP A 76 -5.12 -5.38 -1.72
CA ASP A 76 -6.15 -6.21 -2.35
C ASP A 76 -5.87 -6.40 -3.84
N GLY A 77 -6.36 -7.48 -4.40
CA GLY A 77 -6.20 -7.81 -5.81
C GLY A 77 -6.47 -9.27 -6.13
N ASP A 78 -6.40 -9.59 -7.42
CA ASP A 78 -6.56 -10.96 -7.90
C ASP A 78 -5.48 -11.88 -7.35
N HIS A 79 -5.86 -13.10 -6.95
CA HIS A 79 -4.94 -14.10 -6.38
C HIS A 79 -3.69 -14.35 -7.25
N LYS A 80 -3.84 -14.31 -8.59
CA LYS A 80 -2.70 -14.48 -9.50
C LYS A 80 -1.71 -13.32 -9.42
N VAL A 81 -2.21 -12.09 -9.29
CA VAL A 81 -1.36 -10.89 -9.19
C VAL A 81 -0.69 -10.85 -7.82
N LEU A 82 -1.40 -11.23 -6.75
CA LEU A 82 -0.84 -11.38 -5.41
C LEU A 82 0.29 -12.42 -5.37
N ALA A 83 0.12 -13.54 -6.07
CA ALA A 83 1.16 -14.56 -6.19
C ALA A 83 2.39 -14.05 -6.95
N GLU A 84 2.23 -13.39 -8.09
CA GLU A 84 3.37 -12.84 -8.84
C GLU A 84 4.07 -11.71 -8.07
N PHE A 85 3.33 -10.87 -7.35
CA PHE A 85 3.91 -9.87 -6.45
C PHE A 85 4.78 -10.53 -5.39
N ALA A 86 4.27 -11.56 -4.72
CA ALA A 86 5.02 -12.30 -3.73
C ALA A 86 6.29 -12.92 -4.34
N ARG A 87 6.19 -13.46 -5.56
CA ARG A 87 7.32 -14.03 -6.29
C ARG A 87 8.45 -13.02 -6.47
N GLU A 88 8.13 -11.84 -6.98
CA GLU A 88 9.12 -10.80 -7.24
C GLU A 88 9.77 -10.28 -5.96
N TYR A 89 8.96 -9.97 -4.93
CA TYR A 89 9.46 -9.46 -3.65
C TYR A 89 10.34 -10.48 -2.91
N SER A 90 9.98 -11.78 -2.96
CA SER A 90 10.73 -12.84 -2.28
C SER A 90 11.84 -13.46 -3.11
N HIS A 91 11.95 -13.10 -4.39
CA HIS A 91 12.86 -13.70 -5.37
C HIS A 91 12.74 -15.23 -5.47
N MET A 92 11.53 -15.77 -5.27
CA MET A 92 11.26 -17.20 -5.34
C MET A 92 11.19 -17.70 -6.79
N ASP A 93 11.74 -18.89 -7.04
CA ASP A 93 11.73 -19.54 -8.34
C ASP A 93 10.30 -19.86 -8.82
N GLU A 94 10.03 -19.69 -10.13
CA GLU A 94 8.73 -19.93 -10.77
C GLU A 94 8.12 -21.31 -10.45
N SER A 95 8.94 -22.32 -10.16
CA SER A 95 8.50 -23.67 -9.77
C SER A 95 7.86 -23.76 -8.39
N VAL A 96 7.99 -22.73 -7.54
CA VAL A 96 7.36 -22.67 -6.22
C VAL A 96 5.88 -22.29 -6.36
N GLU A 97 5.00 -23.16 -5.88
CA GLU A 97 3.57 -22.82 -5.74
C GLU A 97 3.38 -21.86 -4.55
N LEU A 98 2.78 -20.70 -4.83
CA LEU A 98 2.69 -19.60 -3.87
C LEU A 98 1.34 -19.49 -3.15
N ASN A 99 0.41 -20.43 -3.32
CA ASN A 99 -0.99 -20.29 -2.87
C ASN A 99 -1.13 -19.73 -1.44
N ASP A 100 -0.58 -20.44 -0.44
CA ASP A 100 -0.65 -19.99 0.96
C ASP A 100 0.50 -19.04 1.32
N LEU A 101 1.63 -19.13 0.62
CA LEU A 101 2.84 -18.37 0.91
C LEU A 101 2.77 -16.91 0.42
N ALA A 102 1.99 -16.64 -0.63
CA ALA A 102 1.88 -15.32 -1.22
C ALA A 102 1.39 -14.30 -0.20
N LYS A 103 0.40 -14.69 0.61
CA LYS A 103 -0.18 -13.83 1.65
C LYS A 103 0.83 -13.49 2.73
N GLU A 104 1.62 -14.47 3.18
CA GLU A 104 2.72 -14.25 4.14
C GLU A 104 3.71 -13.21 3.60
N VAL A 105 4.13 -13.41 2.36
CA VAL A 105 5.10 -12.54 1.70
C VAL A 105 4.53 -11.13 1.49
N ILE A 106 3.23 -11.00 1.19
CA ILE A 106 2.57 -9.69 1.06
C ILE A 106 2.48 -8.97 2.40
N VAL A 107 2.10 -9.66 3.48
CA VAL A 107 2.05 -9.01 4.80
C VAL A 107 3.44 -8.69 5.34
N ASP A 108 4.46 -9.47 4.96
CA ASP A 108 5.87 -9.14 5.22
C ASP A 108 6.31 -7.88 4.46
N PHE A 109 5.92 -7.72 3.19
CA PHE A 109 6.15 -6.48 2.46
C PHE A 109 5.45 -5.30 3.13
N LEU A 110 4.17 -5.48 3.52
CA LEU A 110 3.39 -4.43 4.16
C LEU A 110 4.05 -4.00 5.48
N ASN A 111 4.54 -4.96 6.27
CA ASN A 111 5.29 -4.71 7.49
C ASN A 111 6.57 -3.92 7.25
N LEU A 112 7.38 -4.33 6.26
CA LEU A 112 8.60 -3.61 5.87
C LEU A 112 8.28 -2.18 5.41
N HIS A 113 7.31 -2.03 4.52
CA HIS A 113 6.93 -0.74 3.98
C HIS A 113 6.48 0.23 5.06
N ASN A 114 5.54 -0.21 5.91
CA ASN A 114 5.04 0.61 7.00
C ASN A 114 6.12 0.90 8.05
N GLY A 115 7.02 -0.04 8.32
CA GLY A 115 8.16 0.17 9.21
C GLY A 115 9.07 1.29 8.71
N LEU A 116 9.44 1.25 7.44
CA LEU A 116 10.25 2.31 6.81
C LEU A 116 9.50 3.65 6.74
N PHE A 117 8.19 3.63 6.51
CA PHE A 117 7.37 4.84 6.49
C PHE A 117 7.30 5.52 7.87
N VAL A 118 7.05 4.76 8.93
CA VAL A 118 7.03 5.28 10.31
C VAL A 118 8.39 5.84 10.73
N VAL A 119 9.48 5.16 10.36
CA VAL A 119 10.85 5.65 10.61
C VAL A 119 11.10 6.98 9.88
N ASP A 120 10.65 7.12 8.63
CA ASP A 120 10.80 8.37 7.88
C ASP A 120 10.04 9.52 8.56
N LEU A 121 8.80 9.30 9.02
CA LEU A 121 8.00 10.29 9.73
C LEU A 121 8.64 10.72 11.06
N SER A 122 9.21 9.76 11.81
CA SER A 122 9.92 10.07 13.05
C SER A 122 11.14 10.95 12.78
N ASN A 123 11.94 10.61 11.75
CA ASN A 123 13.17 11.34 11.43
C ASN A 123 12.92 12.71 10.80
N GLN A 124 11.91 12.84 9.95
CA GLN A 124 11.68 14.05 9.14
C GLN A 124 10.71 15.03 9.82
N ASP A 125 9.74 14.51 10.56
CA ASP A 125 8.62 15.30 11.11
C ASP A 125 8.50 15.22 12.63
N SER A 126 9.37 14.44 13.29
CA SER A 126 9.26 14.17 14.74
C SER A 126 7.91 13.56 15.15
N ILE A 127 7.28 12.81 14.24
CA ILE A 127 6.03 12.09 14.50
C ILE A 127 6.36 10.65 14.90
N GLU A 128 6.04 10.28 16.14
CA GLU A 128 6.23 8.92 16.64
C GLU A 128 4.95 8.11 16.45
N LEU A 129 5.02 7.09 15.59
CA LEU A 129 3.94 6.13 15.35
C LEU A 129 4.42 4.73 15.71
N SER A 130 3.49 3.83 15.97
CA SER A 130 3.74 2.41 16.24
C SER A 130 2.99 1.54 15.25
N LEU A 131 3.42 0.29 15.07
CA LEU A 131 2.75 -0.67 14.20
C LEU A 131 2.15 -1.81 15.02
N GLU A 132 0.90 -2.17 14.72
CA GLU A 132 0.39 -3.49 15.12
C GLU A 132 0.98 -4.58 14.22
N PRO A 133 1.02 -5.85 14.67
CA PRO A 133 1.30 -6.98 13.80
C PRO A 133 0.36 -7.00 12.59
N PRO A 134 0.81 -7.44 11.41
CA PRO A 134 -0.07 -7.61 10.27
C PRO A 134 -1.18 -8.64 10.55
N LEU A 135 -2.34 -8.41 9.93
CA LEU A 135 -3.46 -9.33 9.88
C LEU A 135 -3.51 -9.99 8.49
N LYS A 136 -3.82 -11.28 8.47
CA LYS A 136 -4.00 -12.10 7.27
C LYS A 136 -5.22 -12.99 7.49
N GLU A 137 -6.31 -12.75 6.79
CA GLU A 137 -7.49 -13.62 6.80
C GLU A 137 -8.02 -13.86 5.39
N ASP A 138 -8.52 -15.07 5.14
CA ASP A 138 -9.10 -15.52 3.87
C ASP A 138 -10.59 -15.22 3.75
N THR A 139 -10.99 -14.09 4.33
CA THR A 139 -12.37 -13.67 4.36
C THR A 139 -12.51 -12.34 3.65
N SER A 140 -13.44 -12.28 2.70
CA SER A 140 -13.88 -11.01 2.16
C SER A 140 -14.42 -10.14 3.29
N CYS A 141 -13.99 -8.89 3.35
CA CYS A 141 -14.41 -7.98 4.40
C CYS A 141 -14.82 -6.62 3.82
N ILE A 142 -15.72 -5.95 4.52
CA ILE A 142 -16.12 -4.58 4.18
C ILE A 142 -15.34 -3.64 5.10
N LEU A 143 -14.46 -2.86 4.49
CA LEU A 143 -13.82 -1.73 5.13
C LEU A 143 -14.80 -0.56 5.05
N GLY A 144 -15.28 -0.08 6.21
CA GLY A 144 -16.40 0.88 6.26
C GLY A 144 -16.22 2.01 7.27
N THR A 145 -15.06 2.11 7.92
CA THR A 145 -14.75 3.17 8.89
C THR A 145 -13.54 3.96 8.38
N GLY A 146 -13.69 5.27 8.18
CA GLY A 146 -12.60 6.18 7.80
C GLY A 146 -12.63 6.70 6.36
N LYS A 147 -11.63 7.51 6.02
CA LYS A 147 -11.41 8.04 4.66
C LYS A 147 -10.54 7.04 3.90
N ILE A 148 -11.17 6.16 3.12
CA ILE A 148 -10.47 5.11 2.38
C ILE A 148 -9.90 5.71 1.11
N THR A 149 -8.58 5.71 1.00
CA THR A 149 -7.87 6.07 -0.24
C THR A 149 -7.42 4.79 -0.94
N MET A 150 -7.85 4.60 -2.18
CA MET A 150 -7.43 3.49 -3.03
C MET A 150 -6.32 3.97 -3.97
N ILE A 151 -5.20 3.25 -3.96
CA ILE A 151 -3.98 3.54 -4.70
C ILE A 151 -3.71 2.34 -5.61
N PRO A 152 -4.25 2.32 -6.84
CA PRO A 152 -4.00 1.23 -7.78
C PRO A 152 -2.55 1.29 -8.28
N VAL A 153 -1.85 0.17 -8.19
CA VAL A 153 -0.49 -0.02 -8.71
C VAL A 153 -0.54 -1.10 -9.78
N ILE A 154 -0.12 -0.72 -10.98
CA ILE A 154 -0.12 -1.57 -12.17
C ILE A 154 1.30 -2.09 -12.37
N PHE A 155 1.45 -3.40 -12.21
CA PHE A 155 2.66 -4.18 -12.49
C PHE A 155 2.57 -4.84 -13.87
N PRO A 156 3.68 -5.37 -14.42
CA PRO A 156 3.67 -6.09 -15.70
C PRO A 156 2.72 -7.31 -15.74
N TYR A 157 2.37 -7.86 -14.58
CA TYR A 157 1.52 -9.06 -14.42
C TYR A 157 0.11 -8.76 -13.92
N GLY A 158 -0.24 -7.48 -13.65
CA GLY A 158 -1.58 -7.10 -13.24
C GLY A 158 -1.61 -5.93 -12.26
N GLU A 159 -2.80 -5.65 -11.73
CA GLU A 159 -3.05 -4.53 -10.82
C GLU A 159 -3.26 -5.02 -9.39
N LEU A 160 -2.63 -4.36 -8.43
CA LEU A 160 -2.94 -4.45 -7.01
C LEU A 160 -3.43 -3.10 -6.50
N THR A 161 -4.42 -3.11 -5.63
CA THR A 161 -4.90 -1.91 -4.95
C THR A 161 -4.32 -1.84 -3.55
N PHE A 162 -3.49 -0.83 -3.30
CA PHE A 162 -3.05 -0.48 -1.96
C PHE A 162 -4.07 0.48 -1.34
N LEU A 163 -4.43 0.24 -0.09
CA LEU A 163 -5.43 1.02 0.63
C LEU A 163 -4.75 1.75 1.77
N LEU A 164 -5.04 3.04 1.92
CA LEU A 164 -4.75 3.82 3.12
C LEU A 164 -6.06 4.36 3.69
N ILE A 165 -6.38 3.97 4.91
CA ILE A 165 -7.61 4.37 5.59
C ILE A 165 -7.19 5.23 6.77
N GLU A 166 -7.40 6.53 6.65
CA GLU A 166 -7.08 7.48 7.72
C GLU A 166 -8.27 7.60 8.69
N TYR A 167 -7.97 7.59 9.99
CA TYR A 167 -8.93 7.83 11.07
C TYR A 167 -8.56 9.12 11.79
N ASP A 168 -9.59 9.92 12.06
CA ASP A 168 -9.48 11.14 12.86
C ASP A 168 -9.33 10.81 14.36
#